data_AF-A0A7G8PJJ1-F1
#
_entry.id   AF-A0A7G8PJJ1-F1
#
_cell.length_a   1.000
_cell.length_b   1.000
_cell.length_c   1.000
_cell.angle_alpha   90.00
_cell.angle_beta   90.00
_cell.angle_gamma   90.00
#
_symmetry.space_group_name_H-M   'P 1'
#
loop_
_entity.id
_entity.type
_entity.pdbx_description
1 polymer ?
#
loop_
_entity_poly.entity_id
_entity_poly.type
_entity_poly.pdbx_seq_one_letter_code
_entity_poly.pdbx_strand_id
1 'polypeptide(L)'
;MTNIVLCFGQESHSGRTDRTGLLAQLDDTQLIWSHDLPQRRRNAADEARAAITEGYRHLLTHWRPGDQIFVFGAGRGAACAQALSRLLGTIGVLDGELIDYVLATYAVPRTPRTDQDWRDLAAVAAGLTSHTDVGIPVR
;
A
#
# COMPACT_ATOMS: atom_id res chain seq x y z
N MET A 1 7.01 -2.26 18.87
CA MET A 1 6.28 -3.21 18.01
C MET A 1 4.86 -2.74 18.00
N THR A 2 4.50 -2.06 16.92
CA THR A 2 3.19 -1.45 16.69
C THR A 2 2.53 -2.17 15.52
N ASN A 3 1.22 -2.35 15.60
CA ASN A 3 0.45 -2.82 14.46
C ASN A 3 0.06 -1.60 13.62
N ILE A 4 0.47 -1.58 12.37
CA ILE A 4 0.12 -0.55 11.40
C ILE A 4 -0.92 -1.12 10.45
N VAL A 5 -2.10 -0.52 10.43
CA VAL A 5 -3.26 -0.98 9.67
C VAL A 5 -3.55 0.02 8.55
N LEU A 6 -3.49 -0.44 7.31
CA LEU A 6 -3.86 0.36 6.13
C LEU A 6 -5.17 -0.13 5.54
N CYS A 7 -6.15 0.75 5.44
CA CYS A 7 -7.50 0.42 5.00
C CYS A 7 -7.89 1.19 3.74
N PHE A 8 -8.04 0.47 2.63
CA PHE A 8 -8.60 1.00 1.38
C PHE A 8 -10.11 0.78 1.35
N GLY A 9 -10.84 1.83 1.72
CA GLY A 9 -12.29 1.82 1.71
C GLY A 9 -12.89 2.20 0.35
N GLN A 10 -14.21 2.17 0.30
CA GLN A 10 -14.97 2.68 -0.82
C GLN A 10 -16.04 3.62 -0.26
N GLU A 11 -16.15 4.82 -0.82
CA GLU A 11 -17.24 5.72 -0.44
C GLU A 11 -18.60 5.01 -0.62
N SER A 12 -19.46 5.12 0.39
CA SER A 12 -20.80 4.56 0.36
C SER A 12 -21.81 5.65 0.69
N HIS A 13 -22.83 5.80 -0.16
CA HIS A 13 -23.93 6.74 0.07
C HIS A 13 -24.83 6.35 1.26
N SER A 14 -24.75 5.11 1.74
CA SER A 14 -25.55 4.60 2.87
C SER A 14 -24.90 4.81 4.25
N GLY A 15 -23.72 5.44 4.32
CA GLY A 15 -23.05 5.77 5.58
C GLY A 15 -22.35 4.62 6.31
N ARG A 16 -22.51 3.37 5.84
CA ARG A 16 -21.78 2.19 6.38
C ARG A 16 -20.90 1.61 5.29
N THR A 17 -19.60 1.59 5.54
CA THR A 17 -18.60 0.95 4.68
C THR A 17 -18.05 -0.27 5.41
N ASP A 18 -17.53 -1.26 4.68
CA ASP A 18 -16.82 -2.41 5.28
C ASP A 18 -15.68 -1.94 6.20
N ARG A 19 -15.09 -0.78 5.87
CA ARG A 19 -14.10 -0.07 6.69
C ARG A 19 -14.64 0.31 8.08
N THR A 20 -15.86 0.81 8.20
CA THR A 20 -16.43 1.20 9.51
C THR A 20 -16.53 0.02 10.47
N GLY A 21 -16.87 -1.17 9.96
CA GLY A 21 -16.92 -2.39 10.76
C GLY A 21 -15.53 -2.85 11.23
N LEU A 22 -14.54 -2.77 10.35
CA LEU A 22 -13.15 -3.09 10.68
C LEU A 22 -12.57 -2.10 11.70
N LEU A 23 -12.74 -0.80 11.49
CA LEU A 23 -12.22 0.23 12.40
C LEU A 23 -12.80 0.13 13.80
N ALA A 24 -14.05 -0.34 13.95
CA ALA A 24 -14.66 -0.58 15.26
C ALA A 24 -14.04 -1.76 16.03
N GLN A 25 -13.25 -2.62 15.38
CA GLN A 25 -12.51 -3.71 16.01
C GLN A 25 -11.08 -3.32 16.40
N LEU A 26 -10.65 -2.12 16.02
CA LEU A 26 -9.32 -1.60 16.28
C LEU A 26 -9.34 -0.74 17.55
N ASP A 27 -8.23 -0.72 18.28
CA ASP A 27 -8.02 0.06 19.49
C ASP A 27 -6.92 1.11 19.29
N ASP A 28 -6.77 2.00 20.28
CA ASP A 28 -5.83 3.13 20.22
C ASP A 28 -4.35 2.72 20.26
N THR A 29 -4.05 1.41 20.36
CA THR A 29 -2.67 0.91 20.32
C THR A 29 -2.16 0.68 18.90
N GLN A 30 -3.06 0.68 17.91
CA GLN A 30 -2.73 0.50 16.51
C GLN A 30 -2.57 1.83 15.80
N LEU A 31 -1.62 1.91 14.88
CA LEU A 31 -1.51 3.04 13.97
C LEU A 31 -2.38 2.77 12.74
N ILE A 32 -3.36 3.62 12.51
CA ILE A 32 -4.35 3.39 11.47
C ILE A 32 -4.23 4.47 10.39
N TRP A 33 -4.10 4.03 9.14
CA TRP A 33 -4.29 4.87 7.97
C TRP A 33 -5.46 4.34 7.14
N SER A 34 -6.27 5.23 6.59
CA SER A 34 -7.37 4.82 5.72
C SER A 34 -7.68 5.84 4.65
N HIS A 35 -8.10 5.36 3.48
CA HIS A 35 -8.47 6.18 2.34
C HIS A 35 -9.69 5.59 1.64
N ASP A 36 -10.72 6.40 1.41
CA ASP A 36 -11.94 5.97 0.72
C ASP A 36 -11.84 6.31 -0.78
N LEU A 37 -11.95 5.28 -1.63
CA LEU A 37 -11.94 5.47 -3.08
C LEU A 37 -13.33 5.93 -3.56
N PRO A 38 -13.42 6.96 -4.41
CA PRO A 38 -14.69 7.50 -4.87
C PRO A 38 -15.37 6.54 -5.83
N GLN A 39 -16.71 6.47 -5.79
CA GLN A 39 -17.51 5.53 -6.59
C GLN A 39 -17.40 5.71 -8.10
N ARG A 40 -17.07 6.92 -8.56
CA ARG A 40 -17.03 7.24 -9.99
C ARG A 40 -15.79 6.61 -10.62
N ARG A 41 -15.96 6.07 -11.84
CA ARG A 41 -14.86 5.39 -12.57
C ARG A 41 -13.92 6.33 -13.33
N ARG A 42 -14.27 7.60 -13.46
CA ARG A 42 -13.42 8.57 -14.18
C ARG A 42 -12.14 8.76 -13.37
N ASN A 43 -10.98 8.55 -14.00
CA ASN A 43 -9.66 8.67 -13.37
C ASN A 43 -9.38 7.68 -12.23
N ALA A 44 -10.12 6.56 -12.16
CA ALA A 44 -9.97 5.57 -11.08
C ALA A 44 -8.53 5.04 -10.91
N ALA A 45 -7.77 4.95 -12.01
CA ALA A 45 -6.36 4.54 -11.96
C ALA A 45 -5.46 5.58 -11.28
N ASP A 46 -5.75 6.87 -11.47
CA ASP A 46 -4.98 7.96 -10.87
C ASP A 46 -5.35 8.12 -9.39
N GLU A 47 -6.62 7.97 -9.05
CA GLU A 47 -7.09 7.95 -7.65
C GLU A 47 -6.53 6.76 -6.87
N ALA A 48 -6.55 5.56 -7.47
CA ALA A 48 -5.92 4.38 -6.88
C ALA A 48 -4.41 4.59 -6.66
N ARG A 49 -3.72 5.18 -7.64
CA ARG A 49 -2.28 5.48 -7.51
C ARG A 49 -2.02 6.50 -6.40
N ALA A 50 -2.85 7.53 -6.28
CA ALA A 50 -2.74 8.52 -5.22
C ALA A 50 -2.94 7.88 -3.84
N ALA A 51 -3.98 7.05 -3.67
CA ALA A 51 -4.24 6.34 -2.42
C ALA A 51 -3.09 5.39 -2.04
N ILE A 52 -2.57 4.60 -2.98
CA ILE A 52 -1.44 3.70 -2.73
C ILE A 52 -0.18 4.49 -2.36
N THR A 53 0.08 5.61 -3.06
CA THR A 53 1.22 6.50 -2.78
C THR A 53 1.13 7.10 -1.38
N GLU A 54 -0.04 7.56 -0.98
CA GLU A 54 -0.30 8.11 0.34
C GLU A 54 -0.09 7.04 1.43
N GLY A 55 -0.66 5.84 1.26
CA GLY A 55 -0.48 4.73 2.19
C GLY A 55 0.99 4.30 2.33
N TYR A 56 1.72 4.24 1.22
CA TYR A 56 3.16 3.94 1.25
C TYR A 56 3.96 5.03 1.97
N ARG A 57 3.66 6.32 1.74
CA ARG A 57 4.32 7.43 2.43
C ARG A 57 3.97 7.49 3.92
N HIS A 58 2.77 7.06 4.29
CA HIS A 58 2.42 6.88 5.69
C HIS A 58 3.34 5.84 6.35
N LEU A 59 3.61 4.72 5.68
CA LEU A 59 4.58 3.73 6.15
C LEU A 59 6.00 4.28 6.24
N LEU A 60 6.48 5.03 5.22
CA LEU A 60 7.80 5.68 5.27
C LEU A 60 8.01 6.55 6.52
N THR A 61 6.94 7.18 7.00
CA THR A 61 7.03 8.10 8.13
C THR A 61 6.95 7.40 9.49
N HIS A 62 6.25 6.26 9.58
CA HIS A 62 5.87 5.68 10.87
C HIS A 62 6.38 4.25 11.09
N TRP A 63 6.61 3.48 10.03
CA TRP A 63 7.04 2.11 10.15
C TRP A 63 8.48 2.02 10.66
N ARG A 64 8.70 1.10 11.60
CA ARG A 64 10.03 0.74 12.09
C ARG A 64 10.23 -0.77 11.98
N PRO A 65 11.49 -1.23 11.85
CA PRO A 65 11.79 -2.66 11.91
C PRO A 65 11.17 -3.30 13.16
N GLY A 66 10.38 -4.36 12.95
CA GLY A 66 9.64 -5.07 13.99
C GLY A 66 8.16 -4.71 14.11
N ASP A 67 7.69 -3.65 13.44
CA ASP A 67 6.26 -3.34 13.34
C ASP A 67 5.56 -4.29 12.36
N GLN A 68 4.29 -4.60 12.63
CA GLN A 68 3.48 -5.48 11.78
C GLN A 68 2.58 -4.65 10.89
N ILE A 69 2.54 -4.97 9.59
CA ILE A 69 1.70 -4.29 8.62
C ILE A 69 0.52 -5.18 8.25
N PHE A 70 -0.69 -4.64 8.40
CA PHE A 70 -1.94 -5.25 7.96
C PHE A 70 -2.58 -4.38 6.88
N VAL A 71 -2.97 -4.95 5.76
CA VAL A 71 -3.57 -4.20 4.65
C VAL A 71 -4.93 -4.78 4.30
N PHE A 72 -5.96 -3.95 4.39
CA PHE A 72 -7.34 -4.32 4.10
C PHE A 72 -7.89 -3.50 2.94
N GLY A 73 -8.77 -4.11 2.14
CA GLY A 73 -9.46 -3.41 1.07
C GLY A 73 -10.75 -4.11 0.65
N ALA A 74 -11.76 -3.32 0.28
CA ALA A 74 -13.06 -3.81 -0.20
C ALA A 74 -13.42 -3.20 -1.55
N GLY A 75 -14.09 -3.96 -2.42
CA GLY A 75 -14.46 -3.50 -3.77
C GLY A 75 -13.24 -3.03 -4.57
N ARG A 76 -13.22 -1.74 -4.97
CA ARG A 76 -12.04 -1.15 -5.65
C ARG A 76 -10.82 -1.03 -4.72
N GLY A 77 -11.03 -0.91 -3.42
CA GLY A 77 -9.97 -0.87 -2.43
C GLY A 77 -9.18 -2.18 -2.34
N ALA A 78 -9.79 -3.33 -2.68
CA ALA A 78 -9.11 -4.62 -2.68
C ALA A 78 -7.94 -4.65 -3.68
N ALA A 79 -8.11 -4.05 -4.87
CA ALA A 79 -7.03 -3.94 -5.85
C ALA A 79 -5.89 -3.02 -5.35
N CYS A 80 -6.22 -1.94 -4.65
CA CYS A 80 -5.23 -1.04 -4.06
C CYS A 80 -4.46 -1.73 -2.92
N ALA A 81 -5.17 -2.47 -2.07
CA ALA A 81 -4.58 -3.29 -1.01
C ALA A 81 -3.59 -4.30 -1.58
N GLN A 82 -3.99 -5.06 -2.61
CA GLN A 82 -3.11 -6.02 -3.27
C GLN A 82 -1.89 -5.35 -3.91
N ALA A 83 -2.08 -4.20 -4.58
CA ALA A 83 -0.99 -3.46 -5.20
C ALA A 83 0.02 -2.94 -4.16
N LEU A 84 -0.46 -2.38 -3.04
CA LEU A 84 0.40 -1.95 -1.94
C LEU A 84 1.14 -3.15 -1.32
N SER A 85 0.45 -4.25 -1.05
CA SER A 85 1.09 -5.45 -0.50
C SER A 85 2.15 -6.02 -1.42
N ARG A 86 1.92 -5.99 -2.75
CA ARG A 86 2.93 -6.41 -3.74
C ARG A 86 4.14 -5.48 -3.73
N LEU A 87 3.95 -4.16 -3.66
CA LEU A 87 5.05 -3.20 -3.53
C LEU A 87 5.86 -3.48 -2.26
N LEU A 88 5.21 -3.57 -1.09
CA LEU A 88 5.88 -3.85 0.19
C LEU A 88 6.64 -5.18 0.17
N GLY A 89 6.05 -6.23 -0.40
CA GLY A 89 6.73 -7.51 -0.56
C GLY A 89 7.88 -7.51 -1.57
N THR A 90 7.95 -6.51 -2.47
CA THR A 90 9.01 -6.41 -3.49
C THR A 90 10.15 -5.51 -3.06
N ILE A 91 9.82 -4.32 -2.53
CA ILE A 91 10.80 -3.25 -2.26
C ILE A 91 10.81 -2.81 -0.80
N GLY A 92 9.99 -3.40 0.07
CA GLY A 92 9.85 -2.97 1.45
C GLY A 92 9.35 -1.55 1.59
N VAL A 93 9.80 -0.90 2.67
CA VAL A 93 9.68 0.55 2.91
C VAL A 93 11.04 1.16 2.58
N LEU A 94 11.16 1.66 1.34
CA LEU A 94 12.37 2.23 0.77
C LEU A 94 12.25 3.75 0.72
N ASP A 95 13.19 4.45 1.34
CA ASP A 95 13.33 5.89 1.19
C ASP A 95 14.26 6.28 0.03
N GLY A 96 14.21 7.54 -0.38
CA GLY A 96 15.10 8.10 -1.40
C GLY A 96 14.40 8.55 -2.69
N GLU A 97 15.18 9.11 -3.60
CA GLU A 97 14.69 9.88 -4.76
C GLU A 97 13.92 9.04 -5.79
N LEU A 98 14.16 7.73 -5.82
CA LEU A 98 13.52 6.84 -6.79
C LEU A 98 12.12 6.38 -6.37
N ILE A 99 11.71 6.62 -5.12
CA ILE A 99 10.43 6.09 -4.63
C ILE A 99 9.24 6.67 -5.40
N ASP A 100 9.29 7.95 -5.74
CA ASP A 100 8.24 8.61 -6.52
C ASP A 100 8.12 8.00 -7.92
N TYR A 101 9.25 7.65 -8.55
CA TYR A 101 9.26 6.95 -9.83
C TYR A 101 8.65 5.55 -9.71
N VAL A 102 9.03 4.79 -8.68
CA VAL A 102 8.53 3.43 -8.48
C VAL A 102 7.02 3.46 -8.21
N LEU A 103 6.53 4.33 -7.32
CA LEU A 103 5.11 4.48 -7.05
C LEU A 103 4.34 4.94 -8.30
N ALA A 104 4.89 5.89 -9.06
CA ALA A 104 4.29 6.33 -10.32
C ALA A 104 4.18 5.19 -11.35
N THR A 105 5.13 4.26 -11.37
CA THR A 105 5.28 3.25 -12.42
C THR A 105 4.65 1.90 -12.06
N TYR A 106 4.67 1.52 -10.78
CA TYR A 106 4.34 0.17 -10.29
C TYR A 106 3.10 0.11 -9.39
N ALA A 107 2.64 1.21 -8.78
CA ALA A 107 1.44 1.17 -7.94
C ALA A 107 0.18 0.81 -8.73
N VAL A 108 0.02 1.42 -9.91
CA VAL A 108 -1.05 1.06 -10.87
C VAL A 108 -0.46 1.05 -12.28
N PRO A 109 0.17 -0.05 -12.73
CA PRO A 109 0.86 -0.09 -14.01
C PRO A 109 -0.10 0.15 -15.19
N ARG A 110 0.33 0.93 -16.19
CA ARG A 110 -0.43 1.11 -17.44
C ARG A 110 -0.37 -0.12 -18.34
N THR A 111 0.69 -0.92 -18.20
CA THR A 111 0.88 -2.19 -18.88
C THR A 111 1.03 -3.30 -17.85
N PRO A 112 0.53 -4.51 -18.12
CA PRO A 112 0.76 -5.65 -17.24
C PRO A 112 2.25 -5.84 -16.95
N ARG A 113 2.57 -6.14 -15.69
CA ARG A 113 3.93 -6.44 -15.25
C ARG A 113 4.08 -7.94 -15.07
N THR A 114 5.08 -8.50 -15.72
CA THR A 114 5.47 -9.90 -15.61
C THR A 114 6.17 -10.14 -14.27
N ASP A 115 6.25 -11.39 -13.83
CA ASP A 115 6.98 -11.72 -12.60
C ASP A 115 8.48 -11.44 -12.71
N GLN A 116 9.04 -11.40 -13.94
CA GLN A 116 10.41 -10.93 -14.16
C GLN A 116 10.55 -9.45 -13.83
N ASP A 117 9.62 -8.60 -14.27
CA ASP A 117 9.66 -7.15 -14.00
C ASP A 117 9.70 -6.85 -12.49
N TRP A 118 9.00 -7.66 -11.68
CA TRP A 118 9.00 -7.52 -10.22
C TRP A 118 10.30 -8.03 -9.58
N ARG A 119 10.88 -9.12 -10.11
CA ARG A 119 12.18 -9.62 -9.65
C ARG A 119 13.30 -8.63 -9.97
N ASP A 120 13.26 -8.01 -11.14
CA ASP A 120 14.23 -6.99 -11.52
C ASP A 120 14.10 -5.74 -10.62
N LEU A 121 12.86 -5.31 -10.32
CA LEU A 121 12.62 -4.22 -9.38
C LEU A 121 13.17 -4.54 -7.98
N ALA A 122 12.94 -5.75 -7.47
CA ALA A 122 13.47 -6.19 -6.17
C ALA A 122 15.01 -6.18 -6.16
N ALA A 123 15.66 -6.65 -7.22
CA ALA A 123 17.12 -6.65 -7.34
C ALA A 123 17.70 -5.23 -7.33
N VAL A 124 17.05 -4.28 -8.01
CA VAL A 124 17.43 -2.86 -7.97
C VAL A 124 17.27 -2.29 -6.55
N ALA A 125 16.15 -2.55 -5.88
CA ALA A 125 15.91 -2.08 -4.51
C ALA A 125 16.93 -2.64 -3.50
N ALA A 126 17.28 -3.93 -3.61
CA ALA A 126 18.31 -4.57 -2.80
C ALA A 126 19.68 -3.91 -3.01
N GLY A 127 20.04 -3.61 -4.27
CA GLY A 127 21.27 -2.91 -4.61
C GLY A 127 21.35 -1.49 -4.02
N LEU A 128 20.23 -0.79 -3.93
CA LEU A 128 20.16 0.57 -3.37
C LEU A 128 20.27 0.59 -1.84
N THR A 129 19.78 -0.44 -1.16
CA THR A 129 19.74 -0.50 0.32
C THR A 129 20.95 -1.19 0.93
N SER A 130 21.84 -1.79 0.13
CA SER A 130 22.88 -2.73 0.61
C SER A 130 22.33 -3.93 1.40
N HIS A 131 21.02 -4.21 1.31
CA HIS A 131 20.36 -5.32 2.00
C HIS A 131 19.83 -6.34 0.98
N THR A 132 19.99 -7.63 1.27
CA THR A 132 19.59 -8.73 0.38
C THR A 132 18.11 -9.07 0.44
N ASP A 133 17.41 -8.69 1.51
CA ASP A 133 15.98 -8.92 1.69
C ASP A 133 15.31 -7.63 2.17
N VAL A 134 14.76 -6.89 1.22
CA VAL A 134 14.09 -5.61 1.48
C VAL A 134 12.58 -5.82 1.68
N GLY A 135 12.04 -6.94 1.22
CA GLY A 135 10.61 -7.21 1.24
C GLY A 135 10.05 -7.27 2.67
N ILE A 136 8.93 -6.59 2.90
CA ILE A 136 8.22 -6.65 4.19
C ILE A 136 6.96 -7.50 4.01
N PRO A 137 6.79 -8.59 4.77
CA PRO A 137 5.59 -9.39 4.71
C PRO A 137 4.40 -8.58 5.25
N VAL A 138 3.31 -8.57 4.48
CA VAL A 138 2.01 -8.04 4.90
C VAL A 138 1.16 -9.18 5.42
N ARG A 139 0.47 -8.96 6.53
CA ARG A 139 -0.43 -9.91 7.17
C ARG A 139 -1.89 -9.69 6.79
#